data_AF-A0A177CFM4-F1
#
_entry.id   AF-A0A177CFM4-F1
#
_cell.length_a   1.000
_cell.length_b   1.000
_cell.length_c   1.000
_cell.angle_alpha   90.00
_cell.angle_beta   90.00
_cell.angle_gamma   90.00
#
_symmetry.space_group_name_H-M   'P 1'
#
loop_
_entity.id
_entity.type
_entity.pdbx_description
1 polymer ?
#
loop_
_entity_poly.entity_id
_entity_poly.type
_entity_poly.pdbx_seq_one_letter_code
_entity_poly.pdbx_strand_id
1 'polypeptide(L)'
;MQCLIRDNPPDLTLCVYCNTLHPPLKPPRTHKVTKLTKVCMSQWAVVGYFPQVWDEEQEGGYSLLHAHIHDVFEKRDTDPAAAELLAGHYSTSKNPNFSYDLTSSASWIDKRLVLQHTHVFRSKSRAPLKLAAVLALPLRLCAHQSTTTAEAERARYVGKTSDGKNTPFLTHAIVSGFPPDQRSSAPKPAMFRNVTSLEQKQIDAAEAGEDVVWKCRGCVTKYKVTMEKDGALKIVSWHCFGADLLHANRYWEWLVRREVANLGAGKRNSEYWFPAGRSMPDFKIVEG
;
A
#
# COMPACT_ATOMS: atom_id res chain seq x y z
N MET A 1 -26.59 21.42 -6.44
CA MET A 1 -27.54 20.43 -6.97
C MET A 1 -28.05 19.64 -5.77
N GLN A 2 -29.26 19.91 -5.30
CA GLN A 2 -29.88 19.18 -4.18
C GLN A 2 -30.61 17.97 -4.77
N CYS A 3 -30.07 16.75 -4.58
CA CYS A 3 -30.85 15.54 -4.77
C CYS A 3 -31.88 15.46 -3.65
N LEU A 4 -33.16 15.37 -4.00
CA LEU A 4 -34.23 15.13 -3.04
C LEU A 4 -34.12 13.69 -2.55
N ILE A 5 -34.31 13.45 -1.24
CA ILE A 5 -34.25 12.12 -0.61
C ILE A 5 -35.14 11.08 -1.32
N ARG A 6 -36.26 11.54 -1.93
CA ARG A 6 -37.18 10.70 -2.72
C ARG A 6 -36.52 10.08 -3.96
N ASP A 7 -35.50 10.72 -4.51
CA ASP A 7 -34.84 10.30 -5.75
C ASP A 7 -33.65 9.35 -5.48
N ASN A 8 -33.41 8.98 -4.22
CA ASN A 8 -32.43 7.96 -3.84
C ASN A 8 -33.10 6.58 -3.83
N PRO A 9 -32.70 5.66 -4.73
CA PRO A 9 -33.01 4.25 -4.55
C PRO A 9 -32.51 3.79 -3.18
N PRO A 10 -33.21 2.87 -2.50
CA PRO A 10 -32.88 2.44 -1.14
C PRO A 10 -31.45 1.88 -1.01
N ASP A 11 -30.85 1.43 -2.11
CA ASP A 11 -29.52 0.83 -2.16
C ASP A 11 -28.41 1.80 -2.58
N LEU A 12 -28.68 3.11 -2.73
CA LEU A 12 -27.65 4.08 -3.12
C LEU A 12 -27.40 5.12 -2.02
N THR A 13 -26.12 5.44 -1.80
CA THR A 13 -25.66 6.48 -0.88
C THR A 13 -25.15 7.68 -1.68
N LEU A 14 -25.54 8.89 -1.28
CA LEU A 14 -25.00 10.12 -1.87
C LEU A 14 -23.60 10.38 -1.32
N CYS A 15 -22.58 10.37 -2.18
CA CYS A 15 -21.25 10.82 -1.80
C CYS A 15 -21.17 12.34 -1.92
N VAL A 16 -20.86 13.00 -0.80
CA VAL A 16 -20.69 14.46 -0.72
C VAL A 16 -19.45 14.97 -1.46
N TYR A 17 -18.46 14.12 -1.71
CA TYR A 17 -17.20 14.52 -2.37
C TYR A 17 -17.30 14.52 -3.90
N CYS A 18 -17.97 13.54 -4.49
CA CYS A 18 -18.20 13.51 -5.93
C CYS A 18 -19.58 14.02 -6.34
N ASN A 19 -20.45 14.33 -5.36
CA ASN A 19 -21.83 14.76 -5.54
C ASN A 19 -22.60 13.81 -6.47
N THR A 20 -22.49 12.50 -6.22
CA THR A 20 -23.08 11.42 -7.03
C THR A 20 -23.56 10.29 -6.11
N LEU A 21 -24.66 9.64 -6.50
CA LEU A 21 -25.18 8.43 -5.86
C LEU A 21 -24.33 7.22 -6.28
N HIS A 22 -23.86 6.44 -5.31
CA HIS A 22 -23.16 5.18 -5.55
C HIS A 22 -23.75 4.03 -4.72
N PRO A 23 -23.61 2.77 -5.17
CA PRO A 23 -23.97 1.61 -4.35
C PRO A 23 -23.29 1.66 -2.98
N PRO A 24 -23.82 0.98 -1.96
CA PRO A 24 -23.33 1.10 -0.59
C PRO A 24 -21.87 0.68 -0.52
N LEU A 25 -21.22 1.02 0.58
CA LEU A 25 -19.84 0.58 0.83
C LEU A 25 -19.76 -0.95 0.79
N LYS A 26 -19.17 -1.46 -0.29
CA LYS A 26 -18.85 -2.88 -0.43
C LYS A 26 -17.47 -3.16 0.16
N PRO A 27 -17.08 -4.41 0.46
CA PRO A 27 -15.70 -4.71 0.85
C PRO A 27 -14.67 -4.26 -0.21
N PRO A 28 -13.45 -3.80 0.16
CA PRO A 28 -12.37 -3.33 -0.72
C PRO A 28 -12.20 -4.14 -2.02
N ARG A 29 -12.21 -5.48 -1.91
CA ARG A 29 -12.01 -6.41 -3.03
C ARG A 29 -13.10 -6.40 -4.11
N THR A 30 -14.26 -5.80 -3.83
CA THR A 30 -15.42 -5.79 -4.74
C THR A 30 -15.62 -4.45 -5.43
N HIS A 31 -14.76 -3.47 -5.12
CA HIS A 31 -14.84 -2.15 -5.74
C HIS A 31 -14.26 -2.15 -7.13
N LYS A 32 -15.09 -1.75 -8.09
CA LYS A 32 -14.70 -1.52 -9.47
C LYS A 32 -14.72 -0.03 -9.76
N VAL A 33 -13.75 0.42 -10.55
CA VAL A 33 -13.79 1.76 -11.13
C VAL A 33 -14.87 1.75 -12.22
N THR A 34 -15.94 2.50 -12.00
CA THR A 34 -17.01 2.72 -12.98
C THR A 34 -17.08 4.21 -13.28
N LYS A 35 -17.88 4.59 -14.29
CA LYS A 35 -18.18 6.00 -14.56
C LYS A 35 -18.69 6.74 -13.31
N LEU A 36 -19.45 6.08 -12.44
CA LEU A 36 -20.02 6.64 -11.22
C LEU A 36 -19.01 6.72 -10.06
N THR A 37 -18.08 5.77 -9.97
CA THR A 37 -17.12 5.70 -8.85
C THR A 37 -15.78 6.35 -9.15
N LYS A 38 -15.50 6.76 -10.39
CA LYS A 38 -14.21 7.30 -10.85
C LYS A 38 -13.65 8.41 -9.94
N VAL A 39 -14.50 9.31 -9.43
CA VAL A 39 -14.07 10.41 -8.55
C VAL A 39 -13.78 9.92 -7.12
N CYS A 40 -14.57 8.98 -6.59
CA CYS A 40 -14.32 8.31 -5.31
C CYS A 40 -13.12 7.35 -5.35
N MET A 41 -12.68 6.97 -6.54
CA MET A 41 -11.45 6.20 -6.80
C MET A 41 -10.30 7.10 -7.28
N SER A 42 -10.42 8.42 -7.09
CA SER A 42 -9.33 9.34 -7.40
C SER A 42 -8.14 9.11 -6.48
N GLN A 43 -6.98 9.65 -6.86
CA GLN A 43 -5.73 9.61 -6.09
C GLN A 43 -5.82 10.16 -4.65
N TRP A 44 -6.98 10.58 -4.16
CA TRP A 44 -7.19 11.07 -2.79
C TRP A 44 -8.00 10.11 -1.94
N ALA A 45 -8.73 9.19 -2.57
CA ALA A 45 -9.78 8.42 -1.93
C ALA A 45 -9.54 6.89 -2.01
N VAL A 46 -8.49 6.47 -2.72
CA VAL A 46 -8.07 5.06 -2.81
C VAL A 46 -6.57 4.90 -2.57
N VAL A 47 -6.21 3.83 -1.85
CA VAL A 47 -4.88 3.23 -1.88
C VAL A 47 -4.92 2.09 -2.90
N GLY A 48 -4.44 2.39 -4.12
CA GLY A 48 -4.45 1.49 -5.28
C GLY A 48 -3.07 0.93 -5.63
N TYR A 49 -2.29 0.56 -4.61
CA TYR A 49 -0.91 0.06 -4.81
C TYR A 49 -0.82 -1.38 -5.27
N PHE A 50 -1.98 -2.02 -5.36
CA PHE A 50 -2.11 -3.42 -5.70
C PHE A 50 -2.44 -3.55 -7.18
N PRO A 51 -2.06 -4.66 -7.81
CA PRO A 51 -2.38 -4.87 -9.21
C PRO A 51 -3.90 -4.78 -9.44
N GLN A 52 -4.33 -3.81 -10.24
CA GLN A 52 -5.76 -3.58 -10.52
C GLN A 52 -6.17 -4.04 -11.91
N VAL A 53 -5.19 -4.23 -12.80
CA VAL A 53 -5.40 -4.61 -14.19
C VAL A 53 -4.15 -5.35 -14.66
N TRP A 54 -4.31 -6.53 -15.23
CA TRP A 54 -3.23 -7.23 -15.95
C TRP A 54 -3.57 -7.44 -17.44
N ASP A 55 -4.83 -7.19 -17.86
CA ASP A 55 -5.24 -6.97 -19.26
C ASP A 55 -6.56 -6.18 -19.30
N GLU A 56 -6.92 -5.71 -20.49
CA GLU A 56 -8.13 -4.92 -20.79
C GLU A 56 -9.47 -5.67 -20.57
N GLU A 57 -9.45 -7.00 -20.41
CA GLU A 57 -10.65 -7.86 -20.33
C GLU A 57 -11.02 -8.27 -18.88
N GLN A 58 -10.16 -8.01 -17.89
CA GLN A 58 -10.46 -8.29 -16.49
C GLN A 58 -10.37 -7.04 -15.60
N GLU A 59 -11.52 -6.37 -15.44
CA GLU A 59 -11.76 -5.39 -14.39
C GLU A 59 -11.87 -6.08 -13.02
N GLY A 60 -10.75 -6.28 -12.33
CA GLY A 60 -10.72 -6.82 -10.98
C GLY A 60 -9.38 -6.61 -10.27
N GLY A 61 -9.43 -6.08 -9.05
CA GLY A 61 -8.25 -5.78 -8.23
C GLY A 61 -8.63 -5.48 -6.78
N TYR A 62 -7.63 -5.37 -5.91
CA TYR A 62 -7.83 -4.91 -4.53
C TYR A 62 -7.64 -3.39 -4.44
N SER A 63 -8.65 -2.69 -3.92
CA SER A 63 -8.63 -1.24 -3.68
C SER A 63 -9.02 -0.96 -2.24
N LEU A 64 -8.11 -0.42 -1.44
CA LEU A 64 -8.49 0.05 -0.12
C LEU A 64 -9.11 1.45 -0.25
N LEU A 65 -10.29 1.66 0.30
CA LEU A 65 -11.02 2.93 0.20
C LEU A 65 -11.17 3.63 1.53
N HIS A 66 -11.04 4.95 1.48
CA HIS A 66 -11.19 5.79 2.67
C HIS A 66 -12.57 5.62 3.32
N ALA A 67 -13.61 5.47 2.51
CA ALA A 67 -14.97 5.34 3.02
C ALA A 67 -15.18 4.05 3.84
N HIS A 68 -14.46 2.95 3.55
CA HIS A 68 -14.53 1.76 4.41
C HIS A 68 -13.83 1.96 5.73
N ILE A 69 -12.73 2.71 5.73
CA ILE A 69 -12.08 3.11 6.98
C ILE A 69 -13.08 3.90 7.82
N HIS A 70 -13.76 4.88 7.22
CA HIS A 70 -14.76 5.69 7.92
C HIS A 70 -15.87 4.83 8.55
N ASP A 71 -16.47 3.93 7.77
CA ASP A 71 -17.54 3.05 8.22
C ASP A 71 -17.10 2.10 9.35
N VAL A 72 -15.86 1.60 9.29
CA VAL A 72 -15.27 0.79 10.39
C VAL A 72 -15.18 1.59 11.68
N PHE A 73 -14.82 2.88 11.61
CA PHE A 73 -14.78 3.74 12.79
C PHE A 73 -16.17 4.10 13.32
N GLU A 74 -17.14 4.38 12.44
CA GLU A 74 -18.52 4.70 12.83
C GLU A 74 -19.21 3.50 13.50
N LYS A 75 -18.92 2.29 13.03
CA LYS A 75 -19.52 1.05 13.55
C LYS A 75 -18.74 0.40 14.69
N ARG A 76 -17.60 0.98 15.11
CA ARG A 76 -16.67 0.38 16.08
C ARG A 76 -17.35 -0.15 17.34
N ASP A 77 -18.25 0.63 17.92
CA ASP A 77 -18.89 0.32 19.20
C ASP A 77 -20.23 -0.42 19.05
N THR A 78 -20.74 -0.53 17.82
CA THR A 78 -22.06 -1.13 17.51
C THR A 78 -21.96 -2.47 16.78
N ASP A 79 -20.84 -2.74 16.10
CA ASP A 79 -20.62 -3.94 15.30
C ASP A 79 -19.19 -4.48 15.54
N PRO A 80 -19.05 -5.56 16.34
CA PRO A 80 -17.76 -6.20 16.57
C PRO A 80 -17.07 -6.71 15.30
N ALA A 81 -17.84 -6.95 14.22
CA ALA A 81 -17.31 -7.40 12.93
C ALA A 81 -17.01 -6.24 11.96
N ALA A 82 -17.12 -4.98 12.39
CA ALA A 82 -16.89 -3.82 11.52
C ALA A 82 -15.53 -3.87 10.80
N ALA A 83 -14.47 -4.34 11.48
CA ALA A 83 -13.14 -4.47 10.90
C ALA A 83 -13.06 -5.47 9.72
N GLU A 84 -13.95 -6.47 9.67
CA GLU A 84 -14.05 -7.43 8.56
C GLU A 84 -14.48 -6.76 7.25
N LEU A 85 -15.04 -5.54 7.30
CA LEU A 85 -15.27 -4.75 6.09
C LEU A 85 -13.98 -4.54 5.30
N LEU A 86 -12.82 -4.49 5.96
CA LEU A 86 -11.51 -4.32 5.33
C LEU A 86 -10.85 -5.65 4.94
N ALA A 87 -11.49 -6.77 5.25
CA ALA A 87 -11.00 -8.08 4.86
C ALA A 87 -11.15 -8.28 3.36
N GLY A 88 -10.18 -8.95 2.76
CA GLY A 88 -10.21 -9.21 1.33
C GLY A 88 -9.16 -10.21 0.88
N HIS A 89 -9.40 -10.75 -0.30
CA HIS A 89 -8.49 -11.67 -0.95
C HIS A 89 -8.46 -11.36 -2.45
N TYR A 90 -7.28 -11.32 -3.02
CA TYR A 90 -7.03 -11.18 -4.45
C TYR A 90 -5.91 -12.12 -4.86
N SER A 91 -6.11 -12.88 -5.92
CA SER A 91 -5.12 -13.80 -6.46
C SER A 91 -5.00 -13.63 -7.96
N THR A 92 -3.78 -13.71 -8.49
CA THR A 92 -3.53 -13.74 -9.94
C THR A 92 -2.45 -14.75 -10.28
N SER A 93 -2.69 -15.47 -11.36
CA SER A 93 -1.76 -16.40 -11.97
C SER A 93 -1.45 -15.98 -13.41
N LYS A 94 -1.49 -14.68 -13.74
CA LYS A 94 -1.17 -14.22 -15.09
C LYS A 94 0.33 -14.14 -15.37
N ASN A 95 1.16 -13.90 -14.36
CA ASN A 95 2.61 -13.97 -14.54
C ASN A 95 3.02 -15.42 -14.89
N PRO A 96 3.84 -15.65 -15.92
CA PRO A 96 4.22 -17.02 -16.31
C PRO A 96 5.11 -17.72 -15.26
N ASN A 97 5.84 -16.96 -14.43
CA ASN A 97 6.85 -17.50 -13.53
C ASN A 97 6.31 -17.80 -12.12
N PHE A 98 5.32 -17.05 -11.64
CA PHE A 98 4.79 -17.19 -10.28
C PHE A 98 3.29 -16.88 -10.20
N SER A 99 2.64 -17.36 -9.14
CA SER A 99 1.35 -16.86 -8.68
C SER A 99 1.55 -15.80 -7.60
N TYR A 100 0.60 -14.87 -7.53
CA TYR A 100 0.59 -13.81 -6.54
C TYR A 100 -0.76 -13.80 -5.82
N ASP A 101 -0.71 -13.87 -4.50
CA ASP A 101 -1.86 -13.79 -3.62
C ASP A 101 -1.70 -12.60 -2.68
N LEU A 102 -2.79 -11.86 -2.46
CA LEU A 102 -2.90 -10.76 -1.52
C LEU A 102 -4.09 -11.03 -0.61
N THR A 103 -3.83 -11.20 0.67
CA THR A 103 -4.86 -11.25 1.70
C THR A 103 -4.82 -9.98 2.55
N SER A 104 -5.99 -9.47 2.91
CA SER A 104 -6.17 -8.31 3.76
C SER A 104 -7.01 -8.69 4.97
N SER A 105 -6.64 -8.20 6.13
CA SER A 105 -7.42 -8.28 7.37
C SER A 105 -7.17 -7.05 8.21
N ALA A 106 -8.13 -6.64 9.03
CA ALA A 106 -7.96 -5.52 9.95
C ALA A 106 -8.32 -5.91 11.37
N SER A 107 -7.67 -5.27 12.33
CA SER A 107 -7.94 -5.47 13.75
C SER A 107 -7.71 -4.19 14.55
N TRP A 108 -8.34 -4.14 15.72
CA TRP A 108 -8.10 -3.08 16.70
C TRP A 108 -6.98 -3.52 17.65
N ILE A 109 -5.83 -2.86 17.57
CA ILE A 109 -4.66 -3.14 18.41
C ILE A 109 -4.35 -1.90 19.25
N ASP A 110 -4.34 -2.02 20.58
CA ASP A 110 -4.15 -0.89 21.49
C ASP A 110 -5.02 0.34 21.12
N LYS A 111 -6.31 0.08 20.86
CA LYS A 111 -7.32 1.06 20.41
C LYS A 111 -7.10 1.65 19.01
N ARG A 112 -6.10 1.20 18.26
CA ARG A 112 -5.81 1.68 16.90
C ARG A 112 -6.28 0.68 15.86
N LEU A 113 -6.92 1.16 14.79
CA LEU A 113 -7.25 0.32 13.65
C LEU A 113 -5.98 0.06 12.83
N VAL A 114 -5.61 -1.22 12.70
CA VAL A 114 -4.44 -1.67 11.94
C VAL A 114 -4.90 -2.63 10.85
N LEU A 115 -4.58 -2.28 9.61
CA LEU A 115 -4.81 -3.12 8.44
C LEU A 115 -3.54 -3.87 8.09
N GLN A 116 -3.64 -5.19 7.96
CA GLN A 116 -2.58 -6.06 7.52
C GLN A 116 -2.83 -6.48 6.07
N HIS A 117 -1.81 -6.35 5.23
CA HIS A 117 -1.75 -6.93 3.89
C HIS A 117 -0.67 -8.00 3.86
N THR A 118 -1.03 -9.20 3.40
CA THR A 118 -0.11 -10.33 3.24
C THR A 118 -0.01 -10.66 1.77
N HIS A 119 1.13 -10.34 1.19
CA HIS A 119 1.51 -10.65 -0.17
C HIS A 119 2.27 -11.96 -0.18
N VAL A 120 1.87 -12.91 -1.02
CA VAL A 120 2.56 -14.18 -1.19
C VAL A 120 2.86 -14.40 -2.67
N PHE A 121 4.13 -14.62 -2.98
CA PHE A 121 4.61 -14.97 -4.31
C PHE A 121 5.08 -16.41 -4.30
N ARG A 122 4.51 -17.25 -5.17
CA ARG A 122 4.87 -18.67 -5.27
C ARG A 122 5.33 -19.02 -6.67
N SER A 123 6.46 -19.71 -6.80
CA SER A 123 6.89 -20.23 -8.09
C SER A 123 5.81 -21.17 -8.65
N LYS A 124 5.52 -21.03 -9.95
CA LYS A 124 4.62 -21.95 -10.67
C LYS A 124 5.32 -23.20 -11.17
N SER A 125 6.64 -23.17 -11.18
CA SER A 125 7.47 -24.29 -11.61
C SER A 125 8.10 -24.96 -10.40
N ARG A 126 8.70 -26.13 -10.60
CA ARG A 126 9.54 -26.76 -9.58
C ARG A 126 10.84 -25.97 -9.30
N ALA A 127 11.17 -24.98 -10.13
CA ALA A 127 12.33 -24.13 -9.90
C ALA A 127 12.04 -23.11 -8.79
N PRO A 128 13.07 -22.68 -8.03
CA PRO A 128 12.92 -21.63 -7.01
C PRO A 128 12.35 -20.33 -7.59
N LEU A 129 11.61 -19.60 -6.77
CA LEU A 129 11.17 -18.25 -7.10
C LEU A 129 12.41 -17.39 -7.40
N LYS A 130 12.41 -16.67 -8.52
CA LYS A 130 13.54 -15.82 -8.91
C LYS A 130 13.35 -14.39 -8.39
N LEU A 131 14.34 -13.87 -7.66
CA LEU A 131 14.37 -12.48 -7.18
C LEU A 131 14.07 -11.47 -8.29
N ALA A 132 14.73 -11.61 -9.45
CA ALA A 132 14.51 -10.75 -10.62
C ALA A 132 13.04 -10.71 -11.07
N ALA A 133 12.32 -11.84 -10.99
CA ALA A 133 10.92 -11.91 -11.40
C ALA A 133 9.99 -11.14 -10.44
N VAL A 134 10.31 -11.16 -9.14
CA VAL A 134 9.58 -10.39 -8.12
C VAL A 134 9.87 -8.90 -8.26
N LEU A 135 11.14 -8.51 -8.42
CA LEU A 135 11.56 -7.11 -8.52
C LEU A 135 11.14 -6.44 -9.83
N ALA A 136 10.90 -7.21 -10.89
CA ALA A 136 10.35 -6.69 -12.14
C ALA A 136 8.91 -6.16 -12.00
N LEU A 137 8.20 -6.52 -10.92
CA LEU A 137 6.86 -6.01 -10.65
C LEU A 137 6.95 -4.58 -10.09
N PRO A 138 6.03 -3.68 -10.43
CA PRO A 138 5.91 -2.37 -9.78
C PRO A 138 5.21 -2.50 -8.41
N LEU A 139 5.70 -3.40 -7.56
CA LEU A 139 5.17 -3.63 -6.22
C LEU A 139 5.28 -2.36 -5.39
N ARG A 140 4.22 -2.03 -4.66
CA ARG A 140 4.18 -0.90 -3.74
C ARG A 140 3.39 -1.29 -2.51
N LEU A 141 3.96 -1.04 -1.33
CA LEU A 141 3.30 -1.30 -0.05
C LEU A 141 2.61 -0.04 0.48
N CYS A 142 3.23 1.12 0.27
CA CYS A 142 2.64 2.41 0.59
C CYS A 142 3.11 3.46 -0.44
N ALA A 143 2.64 4.70 -0.31
CA ALA A 143 3.06 5.78 -1.22
C ALA A 143 4.59 5.87 -1.39
N HIS A 144 5.35 5.57 -0.34
CA HIS A 144 6.80 5.79 -0.27
C HIS A 144 7.66 4.55 -0.51
N GLN A 145 7.07 3.34 -0.45
CA GLN A 145 7.79 2.07 -0.48
C GLN A 145 7.37 1.29 -1.71
N SER A 146 8.22 1.31 -2.73
CA SER A 146 8.00 0.57 -3.99
C SER A 146 9.30 -0.03 -4.50
N THR A 147 9.19 -0.99 -5.42
CA THR A 147 10.32 -1.64 -6.11
C THR A 147 10.75 -0.90 -7.37
N THR A 148 10.07 0.19 -7.75
CA THR A 148 10.38 0.93 -8.98
C THR A 148 11.78 1.52 -8.93
N THR A 149 12.49 1.44 -10.04
CA THR A 149 13.77 2.13 -10.28
C THR A 149 13.62 3.26 -11.31
N ALA A 150 12.40 3.52 -11.77
CA ALA A 150 12.13 4.65 -12.65
C ALA A 150 12.41 5.97 -11.92
N GLU A 151 12.94 6.95 -12.66
CA GLU A 151 13.07 8.30 -12.15
C GLU A 151 11.71 9.01 -12.15
N ALA A 152 11.53 9.92 -11.21
CA ALA A 152 10.38 10.79 -11.16
C ALA A 152 10.29 11.66 -12.43
N GLU A 153 9.07 11.89 -12.91
CA GLU A 153 8.84 12.87 -13.96
C GLU A 153 9.30 14.26 -13.49
N ARG A 154 10.03 14.98 -14.35
CA ARG A 154 10.58 16.30 -14.01
C ARG A 154 9.45 17.31 -13.77
N ALA A 155 9.16 17.57 -12.50
CA ALA A 155 8.27 18.63 -12.07
C ALA A 155 9.04 19.74 -11.32
N ARG A 156 8.45 20.94 -11.26
CA ARG A 156 9.02 22.16 -10.63
C ARG A 156 9.66 21.94 -9.24
N TYR A 157 9.17 20.96 -8.48
CA TYR A 157 9.58 20.71 -7.09
C TYR A 157 10.46 19.47 -6.91
N VAL A 158 10.32 18.46 -7.76
CA VAL A 158 11.07 17.20 -7.69
C VAL A 158 12.57 17.46 -7.90
N GLY A 159 12.92 18.25 -8.94
CA GLY A 159 14.31 18.52 -9.29
C GLY A 159 15.07 19.48 -8.35
N LYS A 160 14.42 20.07 -7.33
CA LYS A 160 15.08 21.00 -6.40
C LYS A 160 15.50 20.37 -5.08
N THR A 161 14.92 19.23 -4.72
CA THR A 161 14.96 18.71 -3.34
C THR A 161 15.06 17.19 -3.25
N SER A 162 14.90 16.49 -4.37
CA SER A 162 15.16 15.06 -4.52
C SER A 162 16.03 14.85 -5.75
N ASP A 163 16.87 13.82 -5.74
CA ASP A 163 17.57 13.33 -6.93
C ASP A 163 16.64 12.63 -7.93
N GLY A 164 15.32 12.68 -7.70
CA GLY A 164 14.30 12.07 -8.54
C GLY A 164 14.23 10.54 -8.40
N LYS A 165 14.99 9.94 -7.47
CA LYS A 165 15.09 8.49 -7.32
C LYS A 165 14.30 7.98 -6.12
N ASN A 166 13.78 6.76 -6.27
CA ASN A 166 13.10 6.04 -5.20
C ASN A 166 14.08 5.62 -4.09
N THR A 167 13.55 5.36 -2.88
CA THR A 167 14.29 4.71 -1.79
C THR A 167 14.64 3.25 -2.14
N PRO A 168 15.82 2.75 -1.73
CA PRO A 168 16.16 1.34 -1.93
C PRO A 168 15.45 0.39 -0.95
N PHE A 169 14.74 0.90 0.05
CA PHE A 169 14.28 0.16 1.22
C PHE A 169 13.48 -1.12 0.93
N LEU A 170 12.37 -1.02 0.19
CA LEU A 170 11.55 -2.20 -0.10
C LEU A 170 12.34 -3.23 -0.93
N THR A 171 13.10 -2.76 -1.92
CA THR A 171 13.98 -3.61 -2.72
C THR A 171 15.01 -4.32 -1.84
N HIS A 172 15.67 -3.59 -0.94
CA HIS A 172 16.65 -4.14 -0.02
C HIS A 172 16.03 -5.19 0.91
N ALA A 173 14.86 -4.91 1.49
CA ALA A 173 14.13 -5.86 2.33
C ALA A 173 13.77 -7.13 1.55
N ILE A 174 13.31 -6.99 0.30
CA ILE A 174 13.03 -8.14 -0.58
C ILE A 174 14.32 -8.94 -0.83
N VAL A 175 15.39 -8.30 -1.28
CA VAL A 175 16.68 -8.95 -1.55
C VAL A 175 17.21 -9.67 -0.31
N SER A 176 17.12 -9.04 0.86
CA SER A 176 17.57 -9.61 2.13
C SER A 176 16.77 -10.85 2.54
N GLY A 177 15.49 -10.92 2.17
CA GLY A 177 14.66 -12.10 2.38
C GLY A 177 15.11 -13.33 1.59
N PHE A 178 15.72 -13.14 0.40
CA PHE A 178 16.20 -14.26 -0.41
C PHE A 178 17.48 -14.89 0.17
N PRO A 179 17.71 -16.20 -0.05
CA PRO A 179 18.99 -16.85 0.25
C PRO A 179 20.17 -16.15 -0.46
N PRO A 180 21.37 -16.04 0.16
CA PRO A 180 22.51 -15.31 -0.40
C PRO A 180 22.89 -15.69 -1.83
N ASP A 181 22.82 -16.98 -2.18
CA ASP A 181 23.10 -17.53 -3.50
C ASP A 181 22.10 -17.08 -4.58
N GLN A 182 20.93 -16.57 -4.17
CA GLN A 182 19.86 -16.11 -5.06
C GLN A 182 19.79 -14.57 -5.18
N ARG A 183 20.69 -13.84 -4.51
CA ARG A 183 20.70 -12.36 -4.48
C ARG A 183 21.42 -11.71 -5.67
N SER A 184 21.99 -12.49 -6.59
CA SER A 184 22.82 -12.00 -7.71
C SER A 184 22.13 -11.04 -8.67
N SER A 185 20.79 -10.99 -8.66
CA SER A 185 19.98 -10.07 -9.47
C SER A 185 19.51 -8.80 -8.73
N ALA A 186 20.10 -8.50 -7.57
CA ALA A 186 19.81 -7.29 -6.82
C ALA A 186 20.08 -6.02 -7.67
N PRO A 187 19.19 -5.01 -7.64
CA PRO A 187 19.41 -3.76 -8.36
C PRO A 187 20.62 -3.02 -7.81
N LYS A 188 21.32 -2.30 -8.70
CA LYS A 188 22.54 -1.56 -8.35
C LYS A 188 22.20 -0.37 -7.43
N PRO A 189 23.01 -0.06 -6.40
CA PRO A 189 22.75 1.06 -5.49
C PRO A 189 22.51 2.41 -6.20
N ALA A 190 23.21 2.67 -7.30
CA ALA A 190 23.09 3.89 -8.08
C ALA A 190 21.70 4.12 -8.74
N MET A 191 20.85 3.09 -8.78
CA MET A 191 19.47 3.16 -9.28
C MET A 191 18.50 3.82 -8.27
N PHE A 192 18.92 3.97 -7.02
CA PHE A 192 18.13 4.56 -5.95
C PHE A 192 18.77 5.85 -5.44
N ARG A 193 18.01 6.58 -4.61
CA ARG A 193 18.58 7.67 -3.82
C ARG A 193 19.46 7.14 -2.71
N ASN A 194 20.32 8.01 -2.18
CA ASN A 194 21.06 7.73 -0.97
C ASN A 194 20.11 7.46 0.22
N VAL A 195 20.47 6.47 1.03
CA VAL A 195 19.77 6.15 2.28
C VAL A 195 20.05 7.22 3.34
N THR A 196 19.04 7.51 4.15
CA THR A 196 19.22 8.38 5.32
C THR A 196 19.80 7.60 6.50
N SER A 197 20.28 8.28 7.54
CA SER A 197 20.83 7.62 8.73
C SER A 197 19.82 6.72 9.45
N LEU A 198 18.54 7.11 9.52
CA LEU A 198 17.46 6.28 10.07
C LEU A 198 17.16 5.05 9.21
N GLU A 199 17.39 5.17 7.92
CA GLU A 199 17.23 4.08 6.97
C GLU A 199 18.41 3.11 7.08
N GLN A 200 19.65 3.64 7.13
CA GLN A 200 20.86 2.84 7.30
C GLN A 200 20.79 1.97 8.57
N LYS A 201 20.32 2.53 9.70
CA LYS A 201 20.18 1.74 10.95
C LYS A 201 19.33 0.48 10.82
N GLN A 202 18.27 0.51 10.01
CA GLN A 202 17.43 -0.68 9.81
C GLN A 202 18.07 -1.66 8.81
N ILE A 203 18.83 -1.14 7.85
CA ILE A 203 19.65 -1.96 6.94
C ILE A 203 20.72 -2.69 7.75
N ASP A 204 21.48 -1.98 8.58
CA ASP A 204 22.55 -2.53 9.41
C ASP A 204 22.02 -3.64 10.33
N ALA A 205 20.86 -3.42 10.96
CA ALA A 205 20.21 -4.43 11.79
C ALA A 205 19.85 -5.71 10.98
N ALA A 206 19.33 -5.53 9.75
CA ALA A 206 18.99 -6.67 8.89
C ALA A 206 20.25 -7.40 8.41
N GLU A 207 21.32 -6.69 8.08
CA GLU A 207 22.63 -7.26 7.71
C GLU A 207 23.30 -8.00 8.87
N ALA A 208 23.07 -7.54 10.11
CA ALA A 208 23.49 -8.23 11.33
C ALA A 208 22.66 -9.50 11.63
N GLY A 209 21.65 -9.80 10.81
CA GLY A 209 20.79 -10.99 10.96
C GLY A 209 19.67 -10.82 11.99
N GLU A 210 19.36 -9.58 12.40
CA GLU A 210 18.22 -9.32 13.28
C GLU A 210 16.89 -9.54 12.55
N ASP A 211 15.85 -9.93 13.30
CA ASP A 211 14.50 -10.03 12.77
C ASP A 211 13.86 -8.63 12.66
N VAL A 212 14.10 -7.96 11.52
CA VAL A 212 13.75 -6.55 11.34
C VAL A 212 12.33 -6.38 10.80
N VAL A 213 11.52 -5.64 11.55
CA VAL A 213 10.29 -5.01 11.06
C VAL A 213 10.62 -3.63 10.52
N TRP A 214 10.63 -3.51 9.20
CA TRP A 214 10.94 -2.28 8.47
C TRP A 214 9.86 -1.22 8.72
N LYS A 215 10.28 0.01 9.01
CA LYS A 215 9.40 1.16 9.26
C LYS A 215 9.56 2.18 8.15
N CYS A 216 8.44 2.54 7.51
CA CYS A 216 8.44 3.65 6.56
C CYS A 216 8.62 4.98 7.29
N ARG A 217 9.51 5.85 6.80
CA ARG A 217 9.68 7.20 7.35
C ARG A 217 8.63 8.21 6.89
N GLY A 218 7.92 7.92 5.80
CA GLY A 218 6.96 8.86 5.18
C GLY A 218 5.50 8.68 5.61
N CYS A 219 5.15 7.51 6.13
CA CYS A 219 3.81 7.17 6.62
C CYS A 219 3.82 6.10 7.71
N VAL A 220 2.65 5.84 8.26
CA VAL A 220 2.35 4.83 9.29
C VAL A 220 2.28 3.41 8.72
N THR A 221 3.30 3.03 7.96
CA THR A 221 3.46 1.69 7.40
C THR A 221 4.65 0.98 8.02
N LYS A 222 4.43 -0.25 8.47
CA LYS A 222 5.47 -1.22 8.80
C LYS A 222 5.40 -2.39 7.84
N TYR A 223 6.50 -3.10 7.64
CA TYR A 223 6.47 -4.33 6.86
C TYR A 223 7.60 -5.28 7.23
N LYS A 224 7.40 -6.54 6.87
CA LYS A 224 8.34 -7.64 7.06
C LYS A 224 8.39 -8.47 5.78
N VAL A 225 9.57 -8.95 5.43
CA VAL A 225 9.79 -9.81 4.28
C VAL A 225 10.40 -11.11 4.79
N THR A 226 9.79 -12.23 4.46
CA THR A 226 10.29 -13.56 4.82
C THR A 226 10.23 -14.50 3.62
N MET A 227 11.22 -15.38 3.51
CA MET A 227 11.10 -16.56 2.66
C MET A 227 10.56 -17.70 3.51
N GLU A 228 9.43 -18.25 3.09
CA GLU A 228 8.78 -19.39 3.73
C GLU A 228 9.56 -20.68 3.43
N LYS A 229 9.32 -21.71 4.25
CA LYS A 229 9.99 -23.02 4.11
C LYS A 229 9.72 -23.70 2.77
N ASP A 230 8.56 -23.42 2.16
CA ASP A 230 8.16 -23.92 0.85
C ASP A 230 8.78 -23.12 -0.32
N GLY A 231 9.61 -22.12 -0.02
CA GLY A 231 10.24 -21.25 -1.02
C GLY A 231 9.35 -20.13 -1.52
N ALA A 232 8.19 -19.89 -0.91
CA ALA A 232 7.37 -18.72 -1.19
C ALA A 232 7.96 -17.45 -0.56
N LEU A 233 7.88 -16.32 -1.27
CA LEU A 233 8.18 -15.02 -0.67
C LEU A 233 6.90 -14.46 -0.05
N LYS A 234 6.93 -14.20 1.26
CA LYS A 234 5.86 -13.53 1.99
C LYS A 234 6.31 -12.11 2.36
N ILE A 235 5.49 -11.13 2.00
CA ILE A 235 5.64 -9.74 2.43
C ILE A 235 4.41 -9.36 3.23
N VAL A 236 4.58 -9.06 4.51
CA VAL A 236 3.49 -8.58 5.36
C VAL A 236 3.67 -7.09 5.57
N SER A 237 2.65 -6.29 5.27
CA SER A 237 2.62 -4.87 5.61
C SER A 237 1.48 -4.54 6.55
N TRP A 238 1.73 -3.63 7.47
CA TRP A 238 0.74 -3.12 8.40
C TRP A 238 0.59 -1.61 8.22
N HIS A 239 -0.65 -1.14 8.12
CA HIS A 239 -1.03 0.26 7.97
C HIS A 239 -1.90 0.66 9.15
N CYS A 240 -1.45 1.66 9.91
CA CYS A 240 -2.21 2.15 11.06
C CYS A 240 -3.11 3.33 10.64
N PHE A 241 -4.39 3.28 11.02
CA PHE A 241 -5.34 4.39 10.82
C PHE A 241 -5.60 5.19 12.11
N GLY A 242 -4.87 4.89 13.19
CA GLY A 242 -5.01 5.60 14.46
C GLY A 242 -6.23 5.16 15.26
N ALA A 243 -6.55 5.93 16.31
CA ALA A 243 -7.54 5.54 17.31
C ALA A 243 -8.95 6.09 17.06
N ASP A 244 -9.08 7.07 16.16
CA ASP A 244 -10.32 7.76 15.84
C ASP A 244 -10.29 8.27 14.39
N LEU A 245 -11.43 8.80 13.92
CA LEU A 245 -11.60 9.35 12.56
C LEU A 245 -10.66 10.52 12.26
N LEU A 246 -10.30 11.33 13.25
CA LEU A 246 -9.40 12.46 13.05
C LEU A 246 -8.00 11.95 12.65
N HIS A 247 -7.50 10.93 13.36
CA HIS A 247 -6.25 10.27 13.01
C HIS A 247 -6.36 9.52 11.68
N ALA A 248 -7.49 8.85 11.41
CA ALA A 248 -7.71 8.11 10.17
C ALA A 248 -7.61 9.03 8.96
N ASN A 249 -8.31 10.17 8.98
CA ASN A 249 -8.28 11.19 7.93
C ASN A 249 -6.85 11.72 7.70
N ARG A 250 -6.13 12.00 8.79
CA ARG A 250 -4.75 12.52 8.72
C ARG A 250 -3.78 11.48 8.14
N TYR A 251 -3.85 10.23 8.62
CA TYR A 251 -2.94 9.17 8.20
C TYR A 251 -3.24 8.69 6.79
N TRP A 252 -4.51 8.74 6.37
CA TRP A 252 -4.92 8.47 5.01
C TRP A 252 -4.14 9.32 4.01
N GLU A 253 -3.98 10.62 4.30
CA GLU A 253 -3.18 11.51 3.46
C GLU A 253 -1.71 11.10 3.36
N TRP A 254 -1.17 10.36 4.31
CA TRP A 254 0.22 9.89 4.26
C TRP A 254 0.32 8.54 3.56
N LEU A 255 -0.75 7.75 3.62
CA LEU A 255 -0.81 6.45 2.98
C LEU A 255 -1.13 6.51 1.50
N VAL A 256 -1.74 7.59 1.00
CA VAL A 256 -2.17 7.73 -0.40
C VAL A 256 -1.13 8.43 -1.28
N ARG A 257 -0.98 7.97 -2.52
CA ARG A 257 0.04 8.47 -3.46
C ARG A 257 -0.51 9.64 -4.26
N ARG A 258 0.22 10.74 -4.32
CA ARG A 258 -0.21 12.02 -4.91
C ARG A 258 0.93 12.68 -5.66
N GLU A 259 0.90 12.64 -6.99
CA GLU A 259 2.01 13.09 -7.85
C GLU A 259 1.61 13.89 -9.09
N VAL A 260 0.35 14.38 -9.20
CA VAL A 260 -0.03 15.19 -10.37
C VAL A 260 0.85 16.43 -10.54
N ALA A 261 1.16 16.79 -11.78
CA ALA A 261 2.13 17.82 -12.14
C ALA A 261 1.85 19.20 -11.48
N ASN A 262 0.58 19.53 -11.22
CA ASN A 262 0.13 20.78 -10.61
C ASN A 262 0.03 20.75 -9.07
N LEU A 263 0.39 19.65 -8.39
CA LEU A 263 0.44 19.62 -6.92
C LEU A 263 1.60 20.43 -6.37
N GLY A 264 1.30 21.30 -5.38
CA GLY A 264 2.30 21.98 -4.57
C GLY A 264 3.06 21.00 -3.66
N ALA A 265 4.29 21.36 -3.29
CA ALA A 265 5.22 20.48 -2.57
C ALA A 265 4.66 19.88 -1.26
N GLY A 266 3.87 20.65 -0.49
CA GLY A 266 3.26 20.17 0.76
C GLY A 266 2.14 19.13 0.57
N LYS A 267 1.58 19.01 -0.64
CA LYS A 267 0.50 18.08 -0.95
C LYS A 267 0.97 16.82 -1.69
N ARG A 268 2.20 16.82 -2.22
CA ARG A 268 2.79 15.64 -2.87
C ARG A 268 3.10 14.55 -1.84
N ASN A 269 2.99 13.30 -2.26
CA ASN A 269 3.25 12.14 -1.41
C ASN A 269 3.51 10.91 -2.28
N SER A 270 4.75 10.46 -2.37
CA SER A 270 5.18 9.33 -3.18
C SER A 270 6.55 8.80 -2.78
N GLU A 271 7.01 7.79 -3.50
CA GLU A 271 8.33 7.20 -3.43
C GLU A 271 9.47 8.20 -3.63
N TYR A 272 9.21 9.29 -4.37
CA TYR A 272 10.18 10.33 -4.68
C TYR A 272 10.13 11.50 -3.70
N TRP A 273 8.95 11.76 -3.13
CA TRP A 273 8.73 12.94 -2.31
C TRP A 273 7.68 12.73 -1.24
N PHE A 274 8.01 13.13 -0.02
CA PHE A 274 7.03 13.37 1.03
C PHE A 274 7.50 14.51 1.93
N PRO A 275 6.59 15.26 2.57
CA PRO A 275 6.94 16.37 3.45
C PRO A 275 7.88 15.98 4.59
N ALA A 276 8.94 16.76 4.78
CA ALA A 276 9.87 16.64 5.90
C ALA A 276 9.21 17.01 7.25
N GLY A 277 9.80 16.53 8.35
CA GLY A 277 9.36 16.89 9.71
C GLY A 277 8.17 16.12 10.24
N ARG A 278 7.67 15.10 9.52
CA ARG A 278 6.64 14.22 10.05
C ARG A 278 7.23 13.22 11.04
N SER A 279 6.67 13.15 12.24
CA SER A 279 6.91 12.05 13.17
C SER A 279 5.85 10.96 12.93
N MET A 280 6.30 9.73 12.66
CA MET A 280 5.39 8.60 12.52
C MET A 280 5.11 8.00 13.90
N PRO A 281 3.84 7.86 14.32
CA PRO A 281 3.52 7.13 15.54
C PRO A 281 4.02 5.69 15.43
N ASP A 282 4.74 5.22 16.44
CA ASP A 282 5.03 3.79 16.55
C ASP A 282 3.77 3.06 17.04
N PHE A 283 3.47 1.90 16.48
CA PHE A 283 2.28 1.12 16.79
C PHE A 283 2.59 -0.37 16.90
N LYS A 284 1.88 -1.09 17.77
CA LYS A 284 2.04 -2.54 17.88
C LYS A 284 1.49 -3.23 16.63
N ILE A 285 2.13 -4.31 16.25
CA ILE A 285 1.67 -5.23 15.21
C ILE A 285 1.42 -6.58 15.88
N VAL A 286 0.51 -7.37 15.31
CA VAL A 286 0.38 -8.78 15.63
C VAL A 286 0.97 -9.53 14.45
N GLU A 287 2.02 -10.30 14.70
CA GLU A 287 2.54 -11.23 13.70
C GLU A 287 1.62 -12.44 13.66
N GLY A 288 1.15 -12.79 12.46
CA GLY A 288 0.25 -13.92 12.20
C GLY A 288 0.96 -15.09 11.55
#